data_AF-A0A4W5R045-F1
#
_entry.id   AF-A0A4W5R045-F1
#
_cell.length_a   1.000
_cell.length_b   1.000
_cell.length_c   1.000
_cell.angle_alpha   90.00
_cell.angle_beta   90.00
_cell.angle_gamma   90.00
#
_symmetry.space_group_name_H-M   'P 1'
#
loop_
_entity.id
_entity.type
_entity.pdbx_description
1 polymer ?
#
loop_
_entity_poly.entity_id
_entity_poly.type
_entity_poly.pdbx_seq_one_letter_code
_entity_poly.pdbx_strand_id
1 'polypeptide(L)'
;MTGHQETGKSQRDIKAHLKTEIKEMEEDLIRQTKINGIVLVNCCVKTVEKSNKKMVQQHRLTGHCSFLDFQVEFELTDVQVRRMSGKPILNYCLWGVFFMFSCRVEDKRDLLLFFRTVRRFSDRCEDRRRTFQHFQVGLSPFYCSYWPTGKLSLHA
;
A
#
# COMPACT_ATOMS: atom_id res chain seq x y z
N MET A 1 -22.94 37.66 32.00
CA MET A 1 -23.33 36.64 31.00
C MET A 1 -22.50 36.85 29.73
N THR A 2 -21.27 36.34 29.65
CA THR A 2 -20.43 36.43 28.43
C THR A 2 -19.27 35.45 28.58
N GLY A 3 -19.44 34.22 28.08
CA GLY A 3 -18.40 33.17 28.16
C GLY A 3 -18.52 32.10 27.07
N HIS A 4 -19.25 32.37 25.98
CA HIS A 4 -19.51 31.40 24.91
C HIS A 4 -18.92 31.80 23.54
N GLN A 5 -18.29 32.98 23.43
CA GLN A 5 -17.93 33.54 22.13
C GLN A 5 -16.48 33.24 21.70
N GLU A 6 -15.57 32.99 22.64
CA GLU A 6 -14.14 32.72 22.34
C GLU A 6 -13.86 31.26 21.95
N THR A 7 -14.49 30.29 22.62
CA THR A 7 -14.36 28.85 22.32
C THR A 7 -14.87 28.49 20.93
N GLY A 8 -15.94 29.13 20.47
CA GLY A 8 -16.51 28.92 19.13
C GLY A 8 -15.68 29.54 17.99
N LYS A 9 -14.78 30.48 18.27
CA LYS A 9 -13.85 31.04 17.26
C LYS A 9 -12.66 30.09 17.06
N SER A 10 -12.04 29.67 18.15
CA SER A 10 -10.94 28.68 18.15
C SER A 10 -11.34 27.33 17.52
N GLN A 11 -12.53 26.81 17.81
CA GLN A 11 -13.00 25.56 17.20
C GLN A 11 -13.24 25.67 15.68
N ARG A 12 -13.70 26.84 15.21
CA ARG A 12 -13.85 27.11 13.77
C ARG A 12 -12.50 27.19 13.07
N ASP A 13 -11.52 27.79 13.73
CA ASP A 13 -10.16 27.92 13.21
C ASP A 13 -9.46 26.56 13.11
N ILE A 14 -9.58 25.70 14.14
CA ILE A 14 -9.07 24.32 14.12
C ILE A 14 -9.74 23.51 12.99
N LYS A 15 -11.07 23.62 12.86
CA LYS A 15 -11.81 22.92 11.80
C LYS A 15 -11.38 23.38 10.41
N ALA A 16 -11.15 24.67 10.22
CA ALA A 16 -10.67 25.22 8.95
C ALA A 16 -9.26 24.70 8.64
N HIS A 17 -8.37 24.69 9.63
CA HIS A 17 -7.01 24.17 9.48
C HIS A 17 -6.99 22.69 9.08
N LEU A 18 -7.70 21.82 9.81
CA LEU A 18 -7.80 20.39 9.49
C LEU A 18 -8.37 20.15 8.09
N LYS A 19 -9.34 20.96 7.68
CA LYS A 19 -9.91 20.86 6.33
C LYS A 19 -8.87 21.21 5.25
N THR A 20 -8.04 22.22 5.49
CA THR A 20 -6.95 22.57 4.59
C THR A 20 -5.90 21.46 4.53
N GLU A 21 -5.49 20.92 5.67
CA GLU A 21 -4.50 19.83 5.75
C GLU A 21 -4.97 18.58 5.01
N ILE A 22 -6.24 18.18 5.17
CA ILE A 22 -6.83 17.05 4.42
C ILE A 22 -6.76 17.32 2.91
N LYS A 23 -7.13 18.52 2.46
CA LYS A 23 -7.10 18.88 1.03
C LYS A 23 -5.69 18.82 0.47
N GLU A 24 -4.71 19.34 1.20
CA GLU A 24 -3.29 19.29 0.80
C GLU A 24 -2.79 17.84 0.72
N MET A 25 -3.14 16.99 1.69
CA MET A 25 -2.81 15.57 1.67
C MET A 25 -3.46 14.81 0.50
N GLU A 26 -4.70 15.14 0.14
CA GLU A 26 -5.38 14.56 -1.02
C GLU A 26 -4.70 14.96 -2.34
N GLU A 27 -4.32 16.23 -2.49
CA GLU A 27 -3.59 16.74 -3.65
C GLU A 27 -2.21 16.07 -3.77
N ASP A 28 -1.51 15.91 -2.65
CA ASP A 28 -0.23 15.22 -2.59
C ASP A 28 -0.35 13.74 -2.93
N LEU A 29 -1.40 13.07 -2.45
CA LEU A 29 -1.66 11.66 -2.78
C LEU A 29 -1.89 11.50 -4.29
N ILE A 30 -2.72 12.34 -4.89
CA ILE A 30 -2.98 12.33 -6.34
C ILE A 30 -1.68 12.56 -7.11
N ARG A 31 -0.86 13.54 -6.67
CA ARG A 31 0.44 13.83 -7.29
C ARG A 31 1.38 12.63 -7.19
N GLN A 32 1.49 11.99 -6.03
CA GLN A 32 2.33 10.81 -5.83
C GLN A 32 1.87 9.62 -6.67
N THR A 33 0.56 9.39 -6.78
CA THR A 33 0.00 8.35 -7.65
C THR A 33 0.36 8.60 -9.11
N LYS A 34 0.28 9.84 -9.60
CA LYS A 34 0.69 10.19 -10.97
C LYS A 34 2.18 9.94 -11.21
N ILE A 35 3.04 10.26 -10.24
CA ILE A 35 4.50 10.09 -10.36
C ILE A 35 4.90 8.61 -10.28
N ASN A 36 4.24 7.84 -9.41
CA ASN A 36 4.66 6.48 -9.06
C ASN A 36 3.87 5.38 -9.76
N GLY A 37 2.71 5.70 -10.34
CA GLY A 37 1.81 4.74 -10.97
C GLY A 37 1.17 3.77 -9.96
N ILE A 38 1.28 4.03 -8.66
CA ILE A 38 0.75 3.20 -7.59
C ILE A 38 -0.55 3.84 -7.08
N VAL A 39 -1.62 3.06 -7.12
CA VAL A 39 -2.93 3.42 -6.59
C VAL A 39 -3.21 2.54 -5.38
N LEU A 40 -3.47 3.15 -4.24
CA LEU A 40 -3.97 2.43 -3.05
C LEU A 40 -5.49 2.39 -3.10
N VAL A 41 -6.06 1.19 -2.96
CA VAL A 41 -7.50 0.94 -3.03
C VAL A 41 -8.09 0.84 -1.64
N ASN A 42 -7.41 0.14 -0.73
CA ASN A 42 -7.89 -0.02 0.64
C ASN A 42 -6.72 -0.06 1.64
N CYS A 43 -6.97 0.42 2.84
CA CYS A 43 -6.09 0.31 3.99
C CYS A 43 -6.93 -0.16 5.18
N CYS A 44 -6.66 -1.36 5.67
CA CYS A 44 -7.25 -1.86 6.90
C CYS A 44 -6.21 -1.79 8.02
N VAL A 45 -6.60 -1.27 9.18
CA VAL A 45 -5.76 -1.24 10.37
C VAL A 45 -6.44 -1.98 11.49
N LYS A 46 -5.73 -2.93 12.11
CA LYS A 46 -6.20 -3.71 13.24
C LYS A 46 -5.20 -3.59 14.38
N THR A 47 -5.64 -3.15 15.54
CA THR A 47 -4.81 -3.23 16.76
C THR A 47 -4.75 -4.69 17.20
N VAL A 48 -3.55 -5.26 17.21
CA VAL A 48 -3.28 -6.66 17.59
C VAL A 48 -2.93 -6.75 19.07
N GLU A 49 -2.18 -5.78 19.57
CA GLU A 49 -1.77 -5.71 20.97
C GLU A 49 -1.86 -4.27 21.45
N LYS A 50 -2.42 -4.06 22.64
CA LYS A 50 -2.40 -2.76 23.31
C LYS A 50 -2.14 -2.96 24.80
N SER A 51 -1.02 -2.43 25.26
CA SER A 51 -0.64 -2.36 26.67
C SER A 51 -0.18 -0.95 27.01
N ASN A 52 0.05 -0.68 28.30
CA ASN A 52 0.55 0.62 28.77
C ASN A 52 1.95 0.99 28.23
N LYS A 53 2.70 0.03 27.66
CA LYS A 53 4.08 0.23 27.20
C LYS A 53 4.26 -0.02 25.70
N LYS A 54 3.31 -0.70 25.05
CA LYS A 54 3.45 -1.20 23.70
C LYS A 54 2.09 -1.24 23.01
N MET A 55 2.05 -0.79 21.76
CA MET A 55 0.93 -0.95 20.85
C MET A 55 1.42 -1.58 19.56
N VAL A 56 0.78 -2.65 19.12
CA VAL A 56 1.04 -3.30 17.83
C VAL A 56 -0.19 -3.15 16.96
N GLN A 57 0.00 -2.57 15.77
CA GLN A 57 -1.04 -2.42 14.76
C GLN A 57 -0.65 -3.20 13.52
N GLN A 58 -1.53 -4.07 13.05
CA GLN A 58 -1.42 -4.73 11.78
C GLN A 58 -2.13 -3.88 10.71
N HIS A 59 -1.41 -3.58 9.65
CA HIS A 59 -1.84 -2.83 8.50
C HIS A 59 -1.91 -3.77 7.31
N ARG A 60 -3.01 -3.71 6.57
CA ARG A 60 -3.18 -4.40 5.29
C ARG A 60 -3.53 -3.38 4.23
N LEU A 61 -2.64 -3.23 3.26
CA LEU A 61 -2.82 -2.37 2.10
C LEU A 61 -3.17 -3.23 0.88
N THR A 62 -4.14 -2.77 0.10
CA THR A 62 -4.39 -3.29 -1.25
C THR A 62 -4.30 -2.15 -2.25
N GLY A 63 -3.87 -2.47 -3.45
CA GLY A 63 -3.71 -1.48 -4.50
C GLY A 63 -3.39 -2.11 -5.83
N HIS A 64 -3.10 -1.26 -6.82
CA HIS A 64 -2.63 -1.70 -8.12
C HIS A 64 -1.56 -0.77 -8.67
N CYS A 65 -0.73 -1.30 -9.57
CA CYS A 65 0.28 -0.56 -10.31
C CYS A 65 0.25 -0.99 -11.78
N SER A 66 -0.26 -0.11 -12.65
CA SER A 66 -0.70 -0.45 -14.01
C SER A 66 -1.69 -1.62 -13.98
N PHE A 67 -1.28 -2.80 -14.43
CA PHE A 67 -2.11 -4.01 -14.48
C PHE A 67 -1.78 -5.03 -13.39
N LEU A 68 -0.89 -4.67 -12.48
CA LEU A 68 -0.49 -5.52 -11.36
C LEU A 68 -1.26 -5.10 -10.11
N ASP A 69 -2.25 -5.89 -9.71
CA ASP A 69 -2.84 -5.78 -8.37
C ASP A 69 -1.84 -6.25 -7.31
N PHE A 70 -1.88 -5.68 -6.11
CA PHE A 70 -1.05 -6.10 -4.98
C PHE A 70 -1.78 -6.03 -3.64
N GLN A 71 -1.30 -6.85 -2.70
CA GLN A 71 -1.68 -6.78 -1.29
C GLN A 71 -0.42 -6.91 -0.43
N VAL A 72 -0.30 -6.08 0.60
CA VAL A 72 0.80 -6.18 1.56
C VAL A 72 0.25 -6.02 2.96
N GLU A 73 0.69 -6.90 3.86
CA GLU A 73 0.37 -6.83 5.27
C GLU A 73 1.64 -6.67 6.09
N PHE A 74 1.60 -5.77 7.07
CA PHE A 74 2.72 -5.47 7.94
C PHE A 74 2.24 -4.97 9.30
N GLU A 75 3.04 -5.14 10.33
CA GLU A 75 2.76 -4.68 11.68
C GLU A 75 3.68 -3.51 12.02
N LEU A 76 3.09 -2.43 12.53
CA LEU A 76 3.78 -1.33 13.18
C LEU A 76 3.73 -1.55 14.69
N THR A 77 4.90 -1.64 15.33
CA THR A 77 5.00 -1.66 16.79
C THR A 77 5.44 -0.30 17.30
N ASP A 78 4.58 0.39 18.04
CA ASP A 78 4.91 1.56 18.83
C ASP A 78 5.25 1.14 20.27
N VAL A 79 6.44 1.52 20.74
CA VAL A 79 6.90 1.21 22.10
C VAL A 79 7.11 2.53 22.83
N GLN A 80 6.27 2.81 23.82
CA GLN A 80 6.46 3.94 24.72
C GLN A 80 7.56 3.60 25.74
N VAL A 81 8.81 3.68 25.30
CA VAL A 81 9.94 3.75 26.24
C VAL A 81 9.97 5.17 26.78
N ARG A 82 9.78 5.34 28.10
CA ARG A 82 9.93 6.63 28.80
C ARG A 82 11.22 7.30 28.31
N ARG A 83 11.07 8.34 27.48
CA ARG A 83 12.08 9.30 26.97
C ARG A 83 12.76 9.08 25.62
N MET A 84 12.39 8.12 24.79
CA MET A 84 12.82 8.17 23.38
C MET A 84 11.70 7.67 22.47
N SER A 85 11.29 8.51 21.52
CA SER A 85 10.39 8.17 20.42
C SER A 85 10.91 6.92 19.71
N GLY A 86 10.36 5.76 20.07
CA GLY A 86 10.73 4.47 19.50
C GLY A 86 10.42 4.46 18.02
N LYS A 87 11.41 4.10 17.19
CA LYS A 87 11.20 3.88 15.76
C LYS A 87 10.22 2.70 15.61
N PRO A 88 9.18 2.80 14.78
CA PRO A 88 8.23 1.71 14.60
C PRO A 88 8.97 0.48 14.06
N ILE A 89 8.94 -0.62 14.81
CA ILE A 89 9.46 -1.90 14.33
C ILE A 89 8.41 -2.49 13.39
N LEU A 90 8.84 -2.74 12.15
CA LEU A 90 7.99 -3.13 11.04
C LEU A 90 8.12 -4.64 10.79
N ASN A 91 7.04 -5.40 10.98
CA ASN A 91 7.01 -6.86 10.81
C ASN A 91 6.11 -7.23 9.63
N TYR A 92 6.63 -7.80 8.55
CA TYR A 92 5.84 -8.03 7.32
C TYR A 92 5.29 -9.46 7.27
N CYS A 93 4.05 -9.59 6.80
CA CYS A 93 3.49 -10.84 6.28
C CYS A 93 2.93 -10.55 4.88
N LEU A 94 3.74 -10.74 3.83
CA LEU A 94 3.33 -10.45 2.45
C LEU A 94 2.43 -11.57 1.90
N TRP A 95 1.12 -11.34 1.84
CA TRP A 95 0.17 -12.23 1.18
C TRP A 95 -0.31 -11.64 -0.16
N GLY A 96 0.22 -12.17 -1.27
CA GLY A 96 -0.08 -11.79 -2.66
C GLY A 96 0.85 -10.67 -3.16
N VAL A 97 1.76 -10.86 -4.12
CA VAL A 97 1.59 -11.35 -5.49
C VAL A 97 2.88 -12.07 -5.90
N PHE A 98 2.75 -13.32 -6.39
CA PHE A 98 3.84 -14.22 -6.79
C PHE A 98 4.89 -14.50 -5.70
N PHE A 99 5.01 -15.77 -5.32
CA PHE A 99 5.98 -16.36 -4.38
C PHE A 99 7.44 -15.84 -4.53
N MET A 100 7.81 -15.31 -5.70
CA MET A 100 9.13 -14.76 -5.98
C MET A 100 9.38 -13.35 -5.38
N PHE A 101 8.35 -12.52 -5.18
CA PHE A 101 8.51 -11.18 -4.57
C PHE A 101 8.52 -11.21 -3.05
N SER A 102 7.84 -12.20 -2.46
CA SER A 102 7.73 -12.37 -1.02
C SER A 102 9.09 -12.58 -0.34
N CYS A 103 9.98 -13.42 -0.90
CA CYS A 103 11.26 -13.75 -0.24
C CYS A 103 12.23 -12.57 -0.06
N ARG A 104 12.36 -11.63 -1.01
CA ARG A 104 13.42 -10.59 -0.93
C ARG A 104 13.07 -9.39 -0.05
N VAL A 105 11.79 -9.10 0.12
CA VAL A 105 11.32 -7.96 0.93
C VAL A 105 11.21 -8.37 2.39
N GLU A 106 10.80 -9.61 2.66
CA GLU A 106 10.70 -10.18 4.00
C GLU A 106 12.04 -10.11 4.75
N ASP A 107 13.15 -10.41 4.06
CA ASP A 107 14.50 -10.35 4.62
C ASP A 107 14.94 -8.94 5.07
N LYS A 108 14.53 -7.90 4.32
CA LYS A 108 14.99 -6.51 4.55
C LYS A 108 14.01 -5.66 5.35
N ARG A 109 12.78 -6.14 5.55
CA ARG A 109 11.72 -5.39 6.23
C ARG A 109 11.55 -3.97 5.66
N ASP A 110 11.64 -3.81 4.33
CA ASP A 110 11.63 -2.50 3.65
C ASP A 110 10.42 -2.34 2.72
N LEU A 111 9.43 -1.55 3.16
CA LEU A 111 8.18 -1.28 2.46
C LEU A 111 8.43 -0.41 1.23
N LEU A 112 9.43 0.46 1.27
CA LEU A 112 9.81 1.24 0.09
C LEU A 112 10.41 0.32 -0.98
N LEU A 113 11.20 -0.67 -0.58
CA LEU A 113 11.72 -1.68 -1.49
C LEU A 113 10.59 -2.50 -2.13
N PHE A 114 9.54 -2.85 -1.38
CA PHE A 114 8.35 -3.49 -1.93
C PHE A 114 7.74 -2.65 -3.06
N PHE A 115 7.37 -1.40 -2.77
CA PHE A 115 6.73 -0.53 -3.76
C PHE A 115 7.62 -0.23 -4.97
N ARG A 116 8.93 -0.03 -4.75
CA ARG A 116 9.91 0.12 -5.85
C ARG A 116 9.98 -1.12 -6.74
N THR A 117 9.89 -2.30 -6.14
CA THR A 117 9.94 -3.57 -6.87
C THR A 117 8.66 -3.80 -7.69
N VAL A 118 7.49 -3.55 -7.08
CA VAL A 118 6.18 -3.58 -7.76
C VAL A 118 6.18 -2.63 -8.97
N ARG A 119 6.61 -1.39 -8.78
CA ARG A 119 6.71 -0.40 -9.86
C ARG A 119 7.65 -0.86 -10.96
N ARG A 120 8.89 -1.23 -10.63
CA ARG A 120 9.88 -1.69 -11.61
C ARG A 120 9.39 -2.90 -12.40
N PHE A 121 8.64 -3.79 -11.76
CA PHE A 121 8.04 -4.92 -12.44
C PHE A 121 7.00 -4.44 -13.46
N SER A 122 6.08 -3.58 -13.02
CA SER A 122 5.02 -2.97 -13.83
C SER A 122 5.55 -2.20 -15.04
N ASP A 123 6.66 -1.47 -14.90
CA ASP A 123 7.27 -0.70 -15.99
C ASP A 123 7.75 -1.58 -17.17
N ARG A 124 8.19 -2.81 -16.89
CA ARG A 124 8.77 -3.73 -17.90
C ARG A 124 7.78 -4.78 -18.36
N CYS A 125 6.51 -4.55 -18.10
CA CYS A 125 5.51 -5.60 -18.11
C CYS A 125 4.91 -5.75 -19.53
N GLU A 126 4.77 -4.64 -20.27
CA GLU A 126 4.52 -4.65 -21.73
C GLU A 126 5.68 -5.22 -22.55
N ASP A 127 6.94 -4.93 -22.18
CA ASP A 127 8.11 -5.54 -22.83
C ASP A 127 8.07 -7.06 -22.72
N ARG A 128 7.79 -7.56 -21.50
CA ARG A 128 7.66 -8.99 -21.25
C ARG A 128 6.52 -9.60 -22.06
N ARG A 129 5.35 -8.94 -22.10
CA ARG A 129 4.23 -9.38 -22.95
C ARG A 129 4.64 -9.56 -24.41
N ARG A 130 5.29 -8.54 -24.99
CA ARG A 130 5.75 -8.58 -26.39
C ARG A 130 6.78 -9.69 -26.62
N THR A 131 7.75 -9.83 -25.72
CA THR A 131 8.75 -10.91 -25.76
C THR A 131 8.09 -12.28 -25.74
N PHE A 132 7.15 -12.53 -24.81
CA PHE A 132 6.44 -13.81 -24.74
C PHE A 132 5.62 -14.09 -26.00
N GLN A 133 4.90 -13.10 -26.54
CA GLN A 133 4.16 -13.26 -27.79
C GLN A 133 5.07 -13.64 -28.97
N HIS A 134 6.28 -13.07 -29.02
CA HIS A 134 7.26 -13.40 -30.05
C HIS A 134 7.77 -14.85 -29.94
N PHE A 135 7.94 -15.35 -28.71
CA PHE A 135 8.40 -16.72 -28.46
C PHE A 135 7.26 -17.76 -28.37
N GLN A 136 5.99 -17.34 -28.36
CA GLN A 136 4.81 -18.22 -28.29
C GLN A 136 4.35 -18.77 -29.65
N VAL A 137 5.02 -18.44 -30.76
CA VAL A 137 4.71 -18.95 -32.13
C VAL A 137 5.09 -20.44 -32.30
N GLY A 138 4.88 -21.28 -31.29
CA GLY A 138 5.24 -22.71 -31.35
C GLY A 138 4.73 -23.61 -30.21
N LEU A 139 3.95 -23.10 -29.25
CA LEU A 139 3.39 -23.93 -28.17
C LEU A 139 1.86 -23.90 -28.23
N SER A 140 1.25 -25.09 -28.24
CA SER A 140 -0.20 -25.28 -28.38
C SER A 140 -1.02 -24.54 -27.30
N PRO A 141 -2.31 -24.24 -27.53
CA PRO A 141 -3.15 -23.42 -26.64
C PRO A 141 -3.33 -23.97 -25.21
N PHE A 142 -2.94 -25.21 -24.95
CA PHE A 142 -3.21 -25.91 -23.70
C PHE A 142 -2.23 -25.60 -22.55
N TYR A 143 -1.16 -24.85 -22.81
CA TYR A 143 -0.16 -24.48 -21.80
C TYR A 143 0.06 -22.97 -21.72
N CYS A 144 -0.96 -22.19 -21.39
CA CYS A 144 -0.73 -20.84 -20.89
C CYS A 144 -1.82 -20.40 -19.91
N SER A 145 -1.90 -21.09 -18.77
CA SER A 145 -2.79 -20.74 -17.66
C SER A 145 -2.22 -19.64 -16.73
N TYR A 146 -1.13 -18.96 -17.11
CA TYR A 146 -0.49 -17.95 -16.27
C TYR A 146 -0.33 -16.62 -17.01
N TRP A 147 -1.45 -16.03 -17.39
CA TRP A 147 -1.53 -14.59 -17.64
C TRP A 147 -2.22 -13.90 -16.45
N PRO A 148 -1.56 -12.99 -15.72
CA PRO A 148 -2.19 -12.21 -14.68
C PRO A 148 -2.73 -10.93 -15.29
N THR A 149 -3.92 -10.97 -15.87
CA THR A 149 -4.77 -9.78 -15.96
C THR A 149 -6.23 -10.16 -16.14
N GLY A 150 -7.04 -9.83 -15.12
CA GLY A 150 -8.42 -9.37 -15.23
C GLY A 150 -9.44 -10.25 -15.95
N LYS A 151 -10.32 -10.90 -15.18
CA LYS A 151 -11.63 -11.44 -15.58
C LYS A 151 -11.67 -12.27 -16.88
N LEU A 152 -11.64 -13.59 -16.72
CA LEU A 152 -12.35 -14.51 -17.60
C LEU A 152 -13.59 -15.01 -16.85
N SER A 153 -14.75 -14.47 -17.22
CA SER A 153 -16.03 -15.13 -16.92
C SER A 153 -16.18 -16.23 -17.95
N LEU A 154 -16.03 -17.49 -17.54
CA LEU A 154 -16.53 -18.62 -18.32
C LEU A 154 -18.04 -18.67 -18.11
N HIS A 155 -18.81 -18.46 -19.17
CA HIS A 155 -20.18 -18.95 -19.25
C HIS A 155 -20.16 -20.19 -20.14
N ALA A 156 -20.50 -21.33 -19.51
CA ALA A 156 -20.77 -22.69 -20.02
C ALA A 156 -19.94 -23.20 -21.21
#